data_AF-A0A6P0XZ43-F1
#
_entry.id   AF-A0A6P0XZ43-F1
#
_cell.length_a   1.000
_cell.length_b   1.000
_cell.length_c   1.000
_cell.angle_alpha   90.00
_cell.angle_beta   90.00
_cell.angle_gamma   90.00
#
_symmetry.space_group_name_H-M   'P 1'
#
loop_
_entity.id
_entity.type
_entity.pdbx_description
1 polymer ?
#
loop_
_entity_poly.entity_id
_entity_poly.type
_entity_poly.pdbx_seq_one_letter_code
_entity_poly.pdbx_strand_id
1 'polypeptide(L)'
;SIFGKSGLSHINIPILWVAGSEDQLTPVVIEQVYPFTWLPVTEKYFMLTKGAKHLDFNITEIQNVESVDDDSLNQLVSASSPVIKSYIDAFSLAFFQTYLENNSDYLDYLNSSYAVAISEEPYTLGFLSASTAEKLIPALAKD
;
A
#
# COMPACT_ATOMS: atom_id res chain seq x y z
N SER A 1 -10.03 6.04 -9.81
CA SER A 1 -10.64 4.96 -9.01
C SER A 1 -12.07 4.72 -9.40
N ILE A 2 -12.40 3.45 -9.70
CA ILE A 2 -13.74 2.98 -10.12
C ILE A 2 -14.82 3.30 -9.07
N PHE A 3 -14.49 3.23 -7.77
CA PHE A 3 -15.45 3.49 -6.70
C PHE A 3 -15.70 4.99 -6.45
N GLY A 4 -14.75 5.86 -6.85
CA GLY A 4 -14.84 7.30 -6.66
C GLY A 4 -14.95 7.74 -5.19
N LYS A 5 -15.01 9.06 -4.98
CA LYS A 5 -15.16 9.65 -3.64
C LYS A 5 -16.45 9.20 -2.95
N SER A 6 -17.54 9.14 -3.71
CA SER A 6 -18.85 8.73 -3.18
C SER A 6 -18.88 7.25 -2.78
N GLY A 7 -18.17 6.35 -3.46
CA GLY A 7 -18.12 4.95 -3.05
C GLY A 7 -17.31 4.79 -1.78
N LEU A 8 -16.11 5.39 -1.74
CA LEU A 8 -15.18 5.26 -0.62
C LEU A 8 -15.64 5.99 0.66
N SER A 9 -16.51 6.99 0.56
CA SER A 9 -17.05 7.70 1.73
C SER A 9 -17.93 6.84 2.64
N HIS A 10 -18.32 5.64 2.21
CA HIS A 10 -19.11 4.72 3.02
C HIS A 10 -18.27 3.78 3.89
N ILE A 11 -16.95 3.74 3.69
CA ILE A 11 -16.09 2.87 4.47
C ILE A 11 -15.90 3.46 5.86
N ASN A 12 -16.23 2.67 6.89
CA ASN A 12 -16.21 3.08 8.30
C ASN A 12 -15.45 2.09 9.21
N ILE A 13 -14.56 1.27 8.61
CA ILE A 13 -13.71 0.31 9.30
C ILE A 13 -12.23 0.68 9.12
N PRO A 14 -11.31 0.21 9.99
CA PRO A 14 -9.88 0.38 9.81
C PRO A 14 -9.39 -0.13 8.45
N ILE A 15 -8.38 0.54 7.87
CA ILE A 15 -7.82 0.19 6.56
C ILE A 15 -6.29 0.23 6.58
N LEU A 16 -5.67 -0.86 6.12
CA LEU A 16 -4.30 -0.87 5.60
C LEU A 16 -4.37 -0.87 4.07
N TRP A 17 -3.88 0.19 3.44
CA TRP A 17 -3.86 0.37 2.00
C TRP A 17 -2.43 0.18 1.49
N VAL A 18 -2.22 -0.72 0.54
CA VAL A 18 -0.90 -1.06 -0.01
C VAL A 18 -0.80 -0.59 -1.45
N ALA A 19 0.34 0.00 -1.83
CA ALA A 19 0.61 0.43 -3.20
C ALA A 19 2.10 0.27 -3.57
N GLY A 20 2.36 0.11 -4.87
CA GLY A 20 3.69 0.14 -5.46
C GLY A 20 3.92 1.40 -6.28
N SER A 21 5.14 1.96 -6.26
CA SER A 21 5.42 3.21 -6.99
C SER A 21 5.59 3.03 -8.50
N GLU A 22 5.84 1.80 -8.98
CA GLU A 22 6.02 1.46 -10.40
C GLU A 22 4.83 0.67 -10.96
N ASP A 23 3.70 0.66 -10.26
CA ASP A 23 2.46 0.08 -10.76
C ASP A 23 1.91 0.91 -11.94
N GLN A 24 2.03 0.33 -13.15
CA GLN A 24 1.53 0.94 -14.39
C GLN A 24 0.03 0.69 -14.64
N LEU A 25 -0.56 -0.32 -13.99
CA LEU A 25 -1.99 -0.63 -14.12
C LEU A 25 -2.84 0.28 -13.24
N THR A 26 -2.35 0.57 -12.03
CA THR A 26 -3.01 1.47 -11.09
C THR A 26 -2.05 2.57 -10.61
N PRO A 27 -1.79 3.61 -11.44
CA PRO A 27 -0.81 4.65 -11.14
C PRO A 27 -1.00 5.26 -9.74
N VAL A 28 0.06 5.22 -8.93
CA VAL A 28 0.00 5.49 -7.50
C VAL A 28 -0.66 6.82 -7.14
N VAL A 29 -0.39 7.90 -7.87
CA VAL A 29 -0.97 9.22 -7.55
C VAL A 29 -2.47 9.23 -7.79
N ILE A 30 -2.89 8.80 -8.98
CA ILE A 30 -4.26 8.96 -9.46
C ILE A 30 -5.18 7.88 -8.87
N GLU A 31 -4.70 6.65 -8.80
CA GLU A 31 -5.49 5.48 -8.44
C GLU A 31 -5.32 5.04 -6.98
N GLN A 32 -4.31 5.53 -6.25
CA GLN A 32 -4.04 5.12 -4.87
C GLN A 32 -4.07 6.31 -3.89
N VAL A 33 -3.21 7.31 -4.08
CA VAL A 33 -3.07 8.46 -3.15
C VAL A 33 -4.33 9.31 -3.13
N TYR A 34 -4.88 9.72 -4.28
CA TYR A 34 -6.12 10.50 -4.30
C TYR A 34 -7.28 9.75 -3.62
N PRO A 35 -7.59 8.49 -3.97
CA PRO A 35 -8.65 7.73 -3.30
C PRO A 35 -8.43 7.55 -1.80
N PHE A 36 -7.19 7.38 -1.34
CA PHE A 36 -6.87 7.29 0.09
C PHE A 36 -7.27 8.56 0.87
N THR A 37 -7.16 9.75 0.24
CA THR A 37 -7.63 11.00 0.86
C THR A 37 -9.15 11.08 1.02
N TRP A 38 -9.91 10.30 0.25
CA TRP A 38 -11.38 10.31 0.30
C TRP A 38 -11.96 9.45 1.42
N LEU A 39 -11.17 8.56 2.00
CA LEU A 39 -11.58 7.74 3.13
C LEU A 39 -11.87 8.60 4.36
N PRO A 40 -13.04 8.45 5.01
CA PRO A 40 -13.42 9.27 6.15
C PRO A 40 -12.88 8.77 7.50
N VAL A 41 -12.37 7.53 7.54
CA VAL A 41 -11.88 6.89 8.77
C VAL A 41 -10.51 7.44 9.21
N THR A 42 -10.30 7.48 10.52
CA THR A 42 -9.03 7.88 11.16
C THR A 42 -8.03 6.74 11.23
N GLU A 43 -8.51 5.50 11.37
CA GLU A 43 -7.71 4.28 11.43
C GLU A 43 -7.33 3.81 10.01
N LYS A 44 -6.73 4.71 9.23
CA LYS A 44 -6.24 4.43 7.88
C LYS A 44 -4.74 4.60 7.77
N TYR A 45 -4.14 3.66 7.04
CA TYR A 45 -2.71 3.56 6.82
C TYR A 45 -2.45 3.34 5.35
N PHE A 46 -1.47 4.03 4.79
CA PHE A 46 -1.03 3.87 3.41
C PHE A 46 0.43 3.44 3.40
N MET A 47 0.69 2.22 2.96
CA MET A 47 2.03 1.67 2.75
C MET A 47 2.37 1.77 1.26
N LEU A 48 3.48 2.45 0.96
CA LEU A 48 4.03 2.57 -0.38
C LEU A 48 5.37 1.85 -0.45
N THR A 49 5.51 0.89 -1.36
CA THR A 49 6.80 0.26 -1.67
C THR A 49 7.37 0.88 -2.94
N LYS A 50 8.52 1.57 -2.81
CA LYS A 50 9.25 2.10 -3.96
C LYS A 50 9.70 0.96 -4.86
N GLY A 51 9.61 1.13 -6.18
CA GLY A 51 10.03 0.13 -7.17
C GLY A 51 9.07 -1.05 -7.34
N ALA A 52 8.08 -1.23 -6.46
CA ALA A 52 7.11 -2.32 -6.58
C ALA A 52 6.09 -2.06 -7.70
N LYS A 53 5.73 -3.14 -8.40
CA LYS A 53 4.75 -3.20 -9.50
C LYS A 53 3.49 -3.94 -9.04
N HIS A 54 2.50 -4.04 -9.92
CA HIS A 54 1.15 -4.50 -9.58
C HIS A 54 1.11 -5.90 -8.92
N LEU A 55 1.84 -6.85 -9.50
CA LEU A 55 1.82 -8.25 -9.07
C LEU A 55 2.84 -8.58 -7.98
N ASP A 56 3.70 -7.64 -7.57
CA ASP A 56 4.67 -7.86 -6.50
C ASP A 56 4.00 -8.17 -5.14
N PHE A 57 2.74 -7.77 -4.99
CA PHE A 57 1.92 -8.03 -3.81
C PHE A 57 1.09 -9.32 -3.89
N ASN A 58 1.08 -10.02 -5.03
CA ASN A 58 0.25 -11.20 -5.27
C ASN A 58 1.08 -12.38 -5.81
N ILE A 59 1.82 -13.02 -4.90
CA ILE A 59 2.73 -14.14 -5.21
C ILE A 59 1.99 -15.33 -5.82
N THR A 60 0.73 -15.55 -5.45
CA THR A 60 -0.11 -16.63 -5.99
C THR A 60 -0.52 -16.40 -7.45
N GLU A 61 -0.69 -15.15 -7.87
CA GLU A 61 -0.99 -14.83 -9.27
C GLU A 61 0.22 -15.02 -10.17
N ILE A 62 1.43 -14.71 -9.69
CA ILE A 62 2.70 -14.93 -10.42
C ILE A 62 2.83 -16.41 -10.88
N GLN A 63 2.41 -17.35 -10.03
CA GLN A 63 2.50 -18.79 -10.32
C GLN A 63 1.51 -19.26 -11.40
N ASN A 64 0.46 -18.49 -11.69
CA ASN A 64 -0.58 -18.83 -12.65
C ASN A 64 -0.40 -18.11 -14.00
N VAL A 65 0.66 -17.31 -14.17
CA VAL A 65 0.92 -16.57 -15.41
C VAL A 65 1.69 -17.43 -16.41
N GLU A 66 1.16 -18.61 -16.75
CA GLU A 66 1.82 -19.53 -17.70
C GLU A 66 1.71 -19.07 -19.18
N SER A 67 1.10 -17.92 -19.46
CA SER A 67 0.73 -17.51 -20.84
C SER A 67 0.98 -16.04 -21.20
N VAL A 68 1.70 -15.29 -20.37
CA VAL A 68 2.09 -13.91 -20.68
C VAL A 68 3.54 -13.90 -21.13
N ASP A 69 3.85 -13.17 -22.20
CA ASP A 69 5.22 -13.02 -22.66
C ASP A 69 6.09 -12.31 -21.60
N ASP A 70 7.40 -12.59 -21.62
CA ASP A 70 8.34 -12.10 -20.61
C ASP A 70 8.34 -10.56 -20.50
N ASP A 71 8.14 -9.83 -21.60
CA ASP A 71 8.14 -8.35 -21.60
C ASP A 71 6.90 -7.78 -20.90
N SER A 72 5.74 -8.39 -21.13
CA SER A 72 4.50 -8.05 -20.43
C SER A 72 4.56 -8.45 -18.95
N LEU A 73 5.17 -9.59 -18.62
CA LEU A 73 5.40 -9.99 -17.24
C LEU A 73 6.31 -9.03 -16.49
N ASN A 74 7.41 -8.63 -17.11
CA ASN A 74 8.37 -7.67 -16.54
C ASN A 74 7.74 -6.28 -16.27
N GLN A 75 6.61 -5.94 -16.89
CA GLN A 75 5.87 -4.70 -16.59
C GLN A 75 4.96 -4.84 -15.37
N LEU A 76 4.54 -6.06 -15.03
CA LEU A 76 3.57 -6.34 -13.98
C LEU A 76 4.23 -6.78 -12.67
N VAL A 77 5.40 -7.40 -12.75
CA VAL A 77 6.12 -7.92 -11.59
C VAL A 77 7.59 -7.55 -11.68
N SER A 78 8.19 -7.26 -10.54
CA SER A 78 9.64 -7.19 -10.40
C SER A 78 10.20 -8.60 -10.29
N ALA A 79 11.50 -8.80 -10.50
CA ALA A 79 12.10 -10.09 -10.16
C ALA A 79 11.74 -10.42 -8.70
N SER A 80 11.12 -11.60 -8.47
CA SER A 80 10.54 -12.01 -7.20
C SER A 80 11.37 -11.52 -6.02
N SER A 81 10.78 -10.66 -5.20
CA SER A 81 11.48 -9.97 -4.12
C SER A 81 10.89 -10.41 -2.78
N PRO A 82 11.53 -11.37 -2.08
CA PRO A 82 11.10 -11.82 -0.76
C PRO A 82 10.92 -10.68 0.25
N VAL A 83 11.60 -9.55 0.03
CA VAL A 83 11.49 -8.37 0.89
C VAL A 83 10.14 -7.67 0.77
N ILE A 84 9.54 -7.61 -0.42
CA ILE A 84 8.21 -7.01 -0.59
C ILE A 84 7.18 -7.86 0.18
N LYS A 85 7.32 -9.19 0.12
CA LYS A 85 6.51 -10.11 0.90
C LYS A 85 6.66 -9.87 2.40
N SER A 86 7.90 -9.72 2.89
CA SER A 86 8.13 -9.54 4.34
C SER A 86 7.50 -8.24 4.86
N TYR A 87 7.45 -7.18 4.04
CA TYR A 87 6.73 -5.94 4.39
C TYR A 87 5.22 -6.18 4.54
N ILE A 88 4.62 -6.89 3.58
CA ILE A 88 3.20 -7.25 3.63
C ILE A 88 2.91 -8.10 4.85
N ASP A 89 3.73 -9.11 5.13
CA ASP A 89 3.57 -9.96 6.30
C ASP A 89 3.67 -9.13 7.61
N ALA A 90 4.66 -8.25 7.72
CA ALA A 90 4.88 -7.43 8.91
C ALA A 90 3.74 -6.45 9.19
N PHE A 91 3.32 -5.67 8.18
CA PHE A 91 2.24 -4.69 8.36
C PHE A 91 0.86 -5.35 8.47
N SER A 92 0.62 -6.46 7.79
CA SER A 92 -0.61 -7.23 7.96
C SER A 92 -0.70 -7.80 9.37
N LEU A 93 0.39 -8.36 9.91
CA LEU A 93 0.44 -8.85 11.28
C LEU A 93 0.12 -7.72 12.26
N ALA A 94 0.77 -6.57 12.13
CA ALA A 94 0.53 -5.41 12.99
C ALA A 94 -0.91 -4.92 12.91
N PHE A 95 -1.46 -4.81 11.69
CA PHE A 95 -2.82 -4.35 11.46
C PHE A 95 -3.86 -5.30 12.06
N PHE A 96 -3.74 -6.62 11.80
CA PHE A 96 -4.70 -7.59 12.32
C PHE A 96 -4.57 -7.81 13.83
N GLN A 97 -3.36 -7.80 14.39
CA GLN A 97 -3.19 -7.81 15.85
C GLN A 97 -3.87 -6.61 16.50
N THR A 98 -3.71 -5.43 15.90
CA THR A 98 -4.32 -4.20 16.41
C THR A 98 -5.85 -4.24 16.34
N TYR A 99 -6.41 -4.56 15.17
CA TYR A 99 -7.84 -4.31 14.90
C TYR A 99 -8.74 -5.55 14.93
N LEU A 100 -8.19 -6.76 14.88
CA LEU A 100 -8.95 -7.99 15.07
C LEU A 100 -8.75 -8.55 16.47
N GLU A 101 -7.49 -8.64 16.93
CA GLU A 101 -7.16 -9.19 18.25
C GLU A 101 -7.20 -8.15 19.37
N ASN A 102 -7.43 -6.87 19.05
CA ASN A 102 -7.43 -5.74 19.99
C ASN A 102 -6.14 -5.63 20.80
N ASN A 103 -5.01 -6.04 20.22
CA ASN A 103 -3.70 -5.96 20.85
C ASN A 103 -3.03 -4.62 20.52
N SER A 104 -3.18 -3.66 21.44
CA SER A 104 -2.65 -2.29 21.27
C SER A 104 -1.14 -2.22 21.17
N ASP A 105 -0.40 -3.24 21.63
CA ASP A 105 1.07 -3.26 21.55
C ASP A 105 1.56 -3.26 20.10
N TYR A 106 0.70 -3.65 19.15
CA TYR A 106 1.04 -3.64 17.72
C TYR A 106 0.80 -2.30 17.01
N LEU A 107 0.17 -1.32 17.66
CA LEU A 107 0.01 0.03 17.09
C LEU A 107 1.35 0.70 16.82
N ASP A 108 2.37 0.39 17.63
CA ASP A 108 3.73 0.92 17.52
C ASP A 108 4.47 0.45 16.25
N TYR A 109 3.91 -0.51 15.50
CA TYR A 109 4.43 -0.94 14.20
C TYR A 109 3.68 -0.29 13.03
N LEU A 110 2.53 0.36 13.26
CA LEU A 110 1.74 1.04 12.21
C LEU A 110 2.15 2.51 12.06
N ASN A 111 3.43 2.77 11.82
CA ASN A 111 3.95 4.13 11.62
C ASN A 111 5.17 4.20 10.69
N SER A 112 5.49 5.44 10.29
CA SER A 112 6.61 5.74 9.40
C SER A 112 8.00 5.38 9.95
N SER A 113 8.23 5.49 11.26
CA SER A 113 9.53 5.13 11.85
C SER A 113 9.81 3.64 11.70
N TYR A 114 8.80 2.79 11.94
CA TYR A 114 8.93 1.35 11.73
C TYR A 114 9.12 0.99 10.26
N ALA A 115 8.36 1.65 9.35
CA ALA A 115 8.54 1.46 7.91
C ALA A 115 9.98 1.74 7.45
N VAL A 116 10.58 2.83 7.95
CA VAL A 116 11.99 3.16 7.67
C VAL A 116 12.92 2.11 8.28
N ALA A 117 12.65 1.64 9.49
CA ALA A 117 13.51 0.67 10.19
C ALA A 117 13.62 -0.68 9.47
N ILE A 118 12.57 -1.12 8.79
CA ILE A 118 12.55 -2.39 8.04
C ILE A 118 12.80 -2.23 6.54
N SER A 119 12.95 -1.00 6.04
CA SER A 119 13.16 -0.75 4.61
C SER A 119 14.51 -1.28 4.13
N GLU A 120 14.52 -1.86 2.94
CA GLU A 120 15.72 -2.34 2.26
C GLU A 120 15.77 -1.79 0.84
N GLU A 121 16.96 -1.46 0.35
CA GLU A 121 17.16 -1.11 -1.06
C GLU A 121 17.07 -2.37 -1.93
N PRO A 122 16.53 -2.28 -3.16
CA PRO A 122 16.03 -1.07 -3.82
C PRO A 122 14.58 -0.69 -3.46
N TYR A 123 13.89 -1.49 -2.63
CA TYR A 123 12.45 -1.42 -2.37
C TYR A 123 12.10 -0.69 -1.07
N THR A 124 12.53 0.56 -0.91
CA THR A 124 12.29 1.34 0.32
C THR A 124 10.80 1.62 0.56
N LEU A 125 10.39 1.71 1.83
CA LEU A 125 9.01 1.95 2.24
C LEU A 125 8.73 3.42 2.55
N GLY A 126 7.56 3.89 2.12
CA GLY A 126 6.87 5.05 2.65
C GLY A 126 5.62 4.61 3.42
N PHE A 127 5.28 5.32 4.49
CA PHE A 127 4.10 5.00 5.29
C PHE A 127 3.40 6.27 5.79
N LEU A 128 2.08 6.36 5.58
CA LEU A 128 1.26 7.51 5.94
C LEU A 128 0.10 7.07 6.84
N SER A 129 -0.18 7.84 7.87
CA SER A 129 -1.42 7.76 8.65
C SER A 129 -2.41 8.85 8.21
N ALA A 130 -3.64 8.82 8.74
CA ALA A 130 -4.65 9.84 8.49
C ALA A 130 -4.14 11.29 8.69
N SER A 131 -3.41 11.56 9.78
CA SER A 131 -2.89 12.90 10.10
C SER A 131 -1.82 13.39 9.11
N THR A 132 -1.18 12.48 8.39
CA THR A 132 -0.22 12.81 7.32
C THR A 132 -0.95 13.00 5.99
N ALA A 133 -1.98 12.19 5.73
CA ALA A 133 -2.82 12.29 4.54
C ALA A 133 -3.49 13.68 4.40
N GLU A 134 -3.98 14.23 5.50
CA GLU A 134 -4.59 15.56 5.53
C GLU A 134 -3.63 16.67 5.09
N LYS A 135 -2.32 16.51 5.37
CA LYS A 135 -1.28 17.46 4.98
C LYS A 135 -0.86 17.31 3.51
N LEU A 136 -1.19 16.19 2.86
CA LEU A 136 -0.91 15.95 1.44
C LEU A 136 -1.95 16.58 0.52
N ILE A 137 -3.19 16.78 0.99
CA ILE A 137 -4.28 17.34 0.19
C ILE A 137 -3.88 18.68 -0.48
N PRO A 138 -3.26 19.66 0.22
CA PRO A 138 -2.82 20.91 -0.40
C PRO A 138 -1.70 20.74 -1.42
N ALA A 139 -0.84 19.73 -1.28
CA ALA A 139 0.25 19.45 -2.20
C ALA A 139 -0.27 18.85 -3.51
N LEU A 140 -1.34 18.06 -3.44
CA LEU A 140 -1.96 17.45 -4.61
C LEU A 140 -2.93 18.40 -5.35
N ALA A 141 -3.37 19.49 -4.72
CA ALA A 141 -4.27 20.48 -5.32
C ALA A 141 -3.55 21.51 -6.23
N LYS A 142 -2.23 21.37 -6.44
CA LYS A 142 -1.40 22.30 -7.21
C LYS A 142 -1.23 21.95 -8.69
N ASP A 143 -1.89 20.89 -9.16
CA ASP A 143 -1.90 20.46 -10.56
C ASP A 143 -3.26 20.71 -11.22
#